data_AF-A0AAE1UKL3-F1
#
_entry.id   AF-A0AAE1UKL3-F1
#
_cell.length_a   1.000
_cell.length_b   1.000
_cell.length_c   1.000
_cell.angle_alpha   90.00
_cell.angle_beta   90.00
_cell.angle_gamma   90.00
#
_symmetry.space_group_name_H-M   'P 1'
#
loop_
_entity.id
_entity.type
_entity.pdbx_description
1 polymer ?
#
loop_
_entity_poly.entity_id
_entity_poly.type
_entity_poly.pdbx_seq_one_letter_code
_entity_poly.pdbx_strand_id
1 'polypeptide(L)'
;MTDQSTKKYSQRYRSSWESDQRFKGWLQPVQGDGTKARCKICGNSFQAHMKSLIGHSLCKKHVDNTKSSTSKSQGSIINALRPIE
;
A
#
# COMPACT_ATOMS: atom_id res chain seq x y z
N MET A 1 -11.58 -17.74 29.80
CA MET A 1 -11.61 -18.08 28.36
C MET A 1 -12.12 -16.84 27.61
N THR A 2 -11.24 -15.90 27.26
CA THR A 2 -11.64 -14.66 26.57
C THR A 2 -11.57 -14.87 25.07
N ASP A 3 -12.74 -14.97 24.44
CA ASP A 3 -12.95 -14.93 23.00
C ASP A 3 -12.51 -13.56 22.46
N GLN A 4 -11.32 -13.50 21.88
CA GLN A 4 -10.86 -12.32 21.17
C GLN A 4 -11.23 -12.47 19.70
N SER A 5 -12.51 -12.25 19.41
CA SER A 5 -13.02 -12.06 18.06
C SER A 5 -12.28 -10.90 17.39
N THR A 6 -11.26 -11.24 16.61
CA THR A 6 -10.48 -10.30 15.81
C THR A 6 -11.38 -9.77 14.70
N LYS A 7 -12.16 -8.73 15.02
CA LYS A 7 -12.86 -7.93 14.00
C LYS A 7 -11.81 -7.48 13.00
N LYS A 8 -11.76 -8.13 11.84
CA LYS A 8 -10.91 -7.73 10.70
C LYS A 8 -11.28 -6.30 10.36
N TYR A 9 -10.55 -5.35 10.94
CA TYR A 9 -10.70 -3.94 10.67
C TYR A 9 -10.37 -3.76 9.19
N SER A 10 -11.42 -3.71 8.37
CA SER A 10 -11.30 -3.55 6.94
C SER A 10 -10.88 -2.10 6.70
N GLN A 11 -9.57 -1.89 6.62
CA GLN A 11 -9.01 -0.57 6.39
C GLN A 11 -9.33 -0.18 4.95
N ARG A 12 -10.29 0.72 4.81
CA ARG A 12 -10.62 1.36 3.54
C ARG A 12 -9.57 2.44 3.26
N TYR A 13 -9.39 2.75 1.99
CA TYR A 13 -8.59 3.89 1.57
C TYR A 13 -9.06 5.14 2.31
N ARG A 14 -8.13 5.80 3.01
CA ARG A 14 -8.40 7.05 3.72
C ARG A 14 -7.86 8.20 2.89
N SER A 15 -8.72 9.16 2.57
CA SER A 15 -8.31 10.42 1.93
C SER A 15 -7.26 11.18 2.72
N SER A 16 -7.20 11.02 4.05
CA SER A 16 -6.12 11.57 4.88
C SER A 16 -4.72 11.10 4.45
N TRP A 17 -4.60 9.92 3.83
CA TRP A 17 -3.31 9.44 3.30
C TRP A 17 -2.82 10.27 2.12
N GLU A 18 -3.71 10.92 1.37
CA GLU A 18 -3.33 11.84 0.29
C GLU A 18 -2.73 13.14 0.83
N SER A 19 -3.08 13.51 2.06
CA SER A 19 -2.46 14.65 2.77
C SER A 19 -1.17 14.28 3.48
N ASP A 20 -0.99 13.01 3.86
CA ASP A 20 0.18 12.51 4.60
C ASP A 20 1.42 12.51 3.68
N GLN A 21 2.48 13.25 4.04
CA GLN A 21 3.67 13.40 3.19
C GLN A 21 4.35 12.08 2.82
N ARG A 22 4.15 11.02 3.62
CA ARG A 22 4.70 9.68 3.37
C ARG A 22 4.10 8.99 2.14
N PHE A 23 2.83 9.28 1.86
CA PHE A 23 2.07 8.62 0.80
C PHE A 23 1.66 9.58 -0.32
N LYS A 24 1.59 10.88 0.00
CA LYS A 24 1.33 11.95 -0.96
C LYS A 24 2.34 11.91 -2.11
N GLY A 25 1.84 12.07 -3.33
CA GLY A 25 2.64 12.15 -4.55
C GLY A 25 2.63 10.86 -5.37
N TRP A 26 2.71 9.70 -4.73
CA TRP A 26 2.70 8.40 -5.42
C TRP A 26 1.46 7.57 -5.14
N LEU A 27 0.80 7.74 -3.98
CA LEU A 27 -0.43 7.03 -3.66
C LEU A 27 -1.65 7.71 -4.33
N GLN A 28 -2.55 6.90 -4.87
CA GLN A 28 -3.80 7.35 -5.49
C GLN A 28 -4.96 6.40 -5.14
N PRO A 29 -6.21 6.90 -4.94
CA PRO A 29 -7.38 6.03 -4.87
C PRO A 29 -7.67 5.36 -6.22
N VAL A 30 -8.28 4.18 -6.18
CA VAL A 30 -8.83 3.52 -7.39
C VAL A 30 -10.30 3.88 -7.51
N GLN A 31 -10.69 4.46 -8.65
CA GLN A 31 -12.08 4.78 -8.94
C GLN A 31 -12.90 3.49 -9.07
N GLY A 32 -13.91 3.33 -8.22
CA GLY A 32 -14.74 2.12 -8.12
C GLY A 32 -14.37 1.18 -6.97
N ASP A 33 -13.13 1.20 -6.48
CA ASP A 33 -12.64 0.31 -5.41
C ASP A 33 -12.00 1.13 -4.26
N GLY A 34 -12.82 1.59 -3.31
CA GLY A 34 -12.34 2.33 -2.12
C GLY A 34 -11.52 1.50 -1.12
N THR A 35 -11.24 0.22 -1.42
CA THR A 35 -10.39 -0.68 -0.63
C THR A 35 -9.04 -0.92 -1.28
N LYS A 36 -8.83 -0.42 -2.50
CA LYS A 36 -7.59 -0.53 -3.25
C LYS A 36 -6.96 0.85 -3.43
N ALA A 37 -5.65 0.86 -3.44
CA ALA A 37 -4.86 2.02 -3.78
C ALA A 37 -4.00 1.70 -5.00
N ARG A 38 -3.64 2.72 -5.76
CA ARG A 38 -2.75 2.62 -6.91
C ARG A 38 -1.52 3.47 -6.66
N CYS A 39 -0.35 2.92 -6.98
CA CYS A 39 0.90 3.66 -7.02
C CYS A 39 1.07 4.29 -8.40
N LYS A 40 1.26 5.62 -8.48
CA LYS A 40 1.55 6.36 -9.71
C LYS A 40 2.97 6.08 -10.23
N ILE A 41 3.92 5.89 -9.31
CA ILE A 41 5.33 5.63 -9.64
C ILE A 41 5.49 4.24 -10.26
N CYS A 42 4.97 3.21 -9.57
CA CYS A 42 5.09 1.81 -10.00
C CYS A 42 3.96 1.36 -10.95
N GLY A 43 2.87 2.12 -11.08
CA GLY A 43 1.70 1.77 -11.88
C GLY A 43 0.80 0.66 -11.32
N ASN A 44 1.21 -0.01 -10.22
CA ASN A 44 0.51 -1.15 -9.64
C ASN A 44 -0.61 -0.75 -8.68
N SER A 45 -1.71 -1.52 -8.68
CA SER A 45 -2.78 -1.45 -7.70
C SER A 45 -2.63 -2.54 -6.63
N PHE A 46 -2.81 -2.17 -5.36
CA PHE A 46 -2.70 -3.06 -4.21
C PHE A 46 -3.74 -2.69 -3.15
N GLN A 47 -3.88 -3.49 -2.10
CA GLN A 47 -4.83 -3.17 -1.03
C GLN A 47 -4.42 -1.90 -0.29
N ALA A 48 -5.41 -1.05 0.00
CA ALA A 48 -5.27 0.16 0.78
C ALA A 48 -5.10 -0.17 2.28
N HIS A 49 -4.09 -0.99 2.60
CA HIS A 49 -3.76 -1.44 3.95
C HIS A 49 -2.46 -0.77 4.39
N MET A 50 -2.39 -0.31 5.65
CA MET A 50 -1.23 0.45 6.14
C MET A 50 0.09 -0.33 5.96
N LYS A 51 0.09 -1.63 6.29
CA LYS A 51 1.26 -2.49 6.08
C LYS A 51 1.69 -2.57 4.61
N SER A 52 0.75 -2.69 3.68
CA SER A 52 1.06 -2.72 2.25
C SER A 52 1.63 -1.39 1.78
N LEU A 53 1.10 -0.27 2.25
CA LEU A 53 1.61 1.06 1.90
C LEU A 53 3.06 1.24 2.34
N ILE A 54 3.34 0.95 3.60
CA ILE A 54 4.68 1.09 4.17
C ILE A 54 5.63 0.08 3.50
N GLY A 55 5.26 -1.20 3.44
CA GLY A 55 6.08 -2.22 2.78
C GLY A 55 6.36 -1.91 1.31
N HIS A 56 5.37 -1.37 0.60
CA HIS A 56 5.54 -0.93 -0.79
C HIS A 56 6.51 0.25 -0.91
N SER A 57 6.37 1.27 -0.05
CA SER A 57 7.28 2.43 -0.05
C SER A 57 8.75 2.05 0.19
N LEU A 58 8.97 0.97 0.95
CA LEU A 58 10.31 0.44 1.25
C LEU A 58 10.80 -0.57 0.21
N CYS A 59 9.95 -1.00 -0.74
CA CYS A 59 10.35 -1.96 -1.76
C CYS A 59 11.46 -1.36 -2.63
N LYS A 60 12.52 -2.13 -2.87
CA LYS A 60 13.64 -1.73 -3.75
C LYS A 60 13.17 -1.20 -5.10
N LYS A 61 12.16 -1.85 -5.71
CA LYS A 61 11.54 -1.38 -6.97
C LYS A 61 10.92 0.02 -6.85
N HIS A 62 10.21 0.29 -5.76
CA HIS A 62 9.60 1.59 -5.52
C HIS A 62 10.69 2.64 -5.30
N VAL A 63 11.62 2.37 -4.39
CA VAL A 63 12.74 3.27 -4.07
C VAL A 63 13.58 3.56 -5.31
N ASP A 64 13.88 2.55 -6.13
CA ASP A 64 14.60 2.74 -7.38
C ASP A 64 13.80 3.64 -8.31
N ASN A 65 12.52 3.34 -8.59
CA ASN A 65 11.68 4.14 -9.48
C ASN A 65 11.36 5.55 -8.95
N THR A 66 11.43 5.78 -7.63
CA THR A 66 11.35 7.14 -7.06
C THR A 66 12.61 7.95 -7.35
N LYS A 67 13.76 7.29 -7.51
CA LYS A 67 15.05 7.88 -7.86
C LYS A 67 15.26 7.95 -9.37
N SER A 68 14.72 6.98 -10.10
CA SER A 68 14.79 6.81 -11.56
C SER A 68 13.38 6.95 -12.14
N SER A 69 13.01 8.16 -12.56
CA SER A 69 11.64 8.52 -12.97
C SER A 69 11.16 7.89 -14.30
N THR A 70 11.50 6.64 -14.60
CA THR A 70 11.11 5.94 -15.84
C THR A 70 10.51 4.57 -15.53
N SER A 71 9.19 4.57 -15.37
CA SER A 71 8.36 3.42 -14.98
C SER A 71 8.45 2.23 -15.93
N LYS A 72 8.82 1.04 -15.42
CA LYS A 72 8.30 -0.24 -15.93
C LYS A 72 8.01 -1.21 -14.78
N SER A 73 6.77 -1.68 -14.81
CA SER A 73 6.07 -2.61 -13.93
C SER A 73 6.90 -3.84 -13.57
N GLN A 74 6.50 -4.56 -12.51
CA GLN A 74 6.36 -6.04 -12.50
C GLN A 74 6.11 -6.51 -11.06
N GLY A 75 5.25 -7.51 -10.94
CA GLY A 75 4.48 -7.86 -9.75
C GLY A 75 5.27 -8.33 -8.51
N SER A 76 4.51 -8.49 -7.44
CA SER A 76 4.87 -9.37 -6.34
C SER A 76 3.61 -9.85 -5.63
N ILE A 77 3.26 -11.08 -5.95
CA ILE A 77 2.56 -12.01 -5.07
C ILE A 77 3.48 -12.32 -3.88
N ILE A 78 3.25 -11.75 -2.70
CA ILE A 78 3.68 -12.39 -1.45
C ILE A 78 2.85 -11.91 -0.27
N ASN A 79 2.13 -12.89 0.27
CA ASN A 79 1.74 -13.01 1.66
C ASN A 79 3.01 -12.96 2.52
N ALA A 80 3.32 -11.84 3.16
CA ALA A 80 4.46 -11.72 4.07
C ALA A 80 4.06 -10.92 5.31
N LEU A 81 3.29 -11.57 6.20
CA LEU A 81 3.13 -11.15 7.58
C LEU A 81 4.02 -12.05 8.43
N ARG A 82 5.21 -11.57 8.81
CA ARG A 82 5.82 -12.02 10.06
C ARG A 82 5.08 -11.33 11.22
N PRO A 83 4.59 -12.07 12.22
CA PRO A 83 4.28 -11.52 13.53
C PRO A 83 5.58 -11.16 14.25
N ILE A 84 5.60 -10.01 14.93
CA ILE A 84 6.59 -9.68 15.96
C ILE A 84 5.79 -9.62 17.26
N GLU A 85 6.42 -10.16 18.29
CA GLU A 85 5.91 -10.75 19.55
C GLU A 85 4.87 -9.95 20.34
#